data_AF-A0A8D8VKU6-F1
#
_entry.id   AF-A0A8D8VKU6-F1
#
_cell.length_a   1.000
_cell.length_b   1.000
_cell.length_c   1.000
_cell.angle_alpha   90.00
_cell.angle_beta   90.00
_cell.angle_gamma   90.00
#
_symmetry.space_group_name_H-M   'P 1'
#
loop_
_entity.id
_entity.type
_entity.pdbx_description
1 polymer ?
#
loop_
_entity_poly.entity_id
_entity_poly.type
_entity_poly.pdbx_seq_one_letter_code
_entity_poly.pdbx_strand_id
1 'polypeptide(L)'
;KDDNSVATTTDNTTVEESSSAMSTDNTTVEESCSAMSTTVSTVLPMVLGCLEDGVNKTRLYSVDCLYLLLSRHQLKLYLSSDMFDKLYQEVLKRLDDENDEVRLKSLELISFLFEHGVPDCYHVSDPILSLVFRTLLIHLDDQDTVFQQHVLENLKRLGKLNSELLLKYIRVENFRDKDLARELYQHFCK
;
A
#
# COMPACT_ATOMS: atom_id res chain seq x y z
N LYS A 1 -12.53 -62.96 -42.31
CA LYS A 1 -12.50 -63.70 -43.58
C LYS A 1 -12.48 -62.71 -44.75
N ASP A 2 -11.37 -62.10 -45.17
CA ASP A 2 -10.01 -61.83 -44.65
C ASP A 2 -9.45 -60.70 -45.55
N ASP A 3 -8.69 -59.77 -44.93
CA ASP A 3 -7.46 -59.05 -45.35
C ASP A 3 -7.22 -58.60 -46.83
N ASN A 4 -6.47 -57.55 -47.20
CA ASN A 4 -5.82 -56.35 -46.65
C ASN A 4 -4.95 -55.74 -47.81
N SER A 5 -4.54 -54.47 -47.69
CA SER A 5 -3.35 -53.80 -48.32
C SER A 5 -3.49 -53.20 -49.74
N VAL A 6 -3.62 -51.87 -49.95
CA VAL A 6 -2.65 -50.73 -49.91
C VAL A 6 -1.86 -50.52 -51.23
N ALA A 7 -1.94 -49.30 -51.81
CA ALA A 7 -0.86 -48.51 -52.46
C ALA A 7 -1.44 -47.28 -53.21
N THR A 8 -1.34 -46.07 -52.65
CA THR A 8 -0.42 -44.93 -53.01
C THR A 8 -0.84 -44.03 -54.19
N THR A 9 -1.21 -42.80 -53.85
CA THR A 9 -1.29 -41.57 -54.66
C THR A 9 -0.93 -40.47 -53.62
N THR A 10 -0.02 -39.51 -53.81
CA THR A 10 0.18 -38.59 -54.92
C THR A 10 1.47 -37.81 -54.64
N ASP A 11 2.22 -37.49 -55.69
CA ASP A 11 3.22 -36.43 -55.75
C ASP A 11 2.53 -35.05 -55.59
N ASN A 12 3.08 -34.16 -54.76
CA ASN A 12 3.22 -32.74 -55.14
C ASN A 12 4.04 -31.93 -54.11
N THR A 13 5.08 -31.31 -54.64
CA THR A 13 5.47 -29.91 -54.45
C THR A 13 5.86 -29.43 -53.05
N THR A 14 7.18 -29.33 -52.89
CA THR A 14 7.91 -28.54 -51.90
C THR A 14 7.45 -27.08 -51.91
N VAL A 15 6.88 -26.63 -50.79
CA VAL A 15 6.83 -25.20 -50.42
C VAL A 15 7.47 -25.10 -49.05
N GLU A 16 8.57 -24.35 -48.99
CA GLU A 16 9.25 -23.97 -47.77
C GLU A 16 8.32 -23.11 -46.92
N GLU A 17 7.93 -23.60 -45.75
CA GLU A 17 7.32 -22.78 -44.70
C GLU A 17 8.25 -22.79 -43.49
N SER A 18 8.95 -21.68 -43.30
CA SER A 18 9.85 -21.44 -42.18
C SER A 18 9.04 -21.31 -40.89
N SER A 19 9.05 -22.36 -40.04
CA SER A 19 8.55 -22.26 -38.67
C SER A 19 9.58 -21.54 -37.79
N SER A 20 9.46 -20.22 -37.68
CA SER A 20 10.08 -19.47 -36.60
C SER A 20 9.23 -19.63 -35.34
N ALA A 21 9.67 -20.50 -34.43
CA ALA A 21 9.10 -20.60 -33.09
C ALA A 21 9.44 -19.31 -32.32
N MET A 22 8.41 -18.53 -32.00
CA MET A 22 8.51 -17.34 -31.16
C MET A 22 8.58 -17.80 -29.69
N SER A 23 9.78 -18.12 -29.19
CA SER A 23 10.02 -18.25 -27.75
C SER A 23 10.22 -16.85 -27.18
N THR A 24 9.12 -16.18 -26.80
CA THR A 24 9.24 -14.97 -25.99
C THR A 24 9.78 -15.35 -24.61
N ASP A 25 10.92 -14.73 -24.33
CA ASP A 25 11.79 -14.79 -23.17
C ASP A 25 11.06 -14.57 -21.83
N ASN A 26 10.72 -15.66 -21.14
CA ASN A 26 10.20 -15.62 -19.76
C ASN A 26 11.30 -15.38 -18.72
N THR A 27 12.58 -15.52 -19.10
CA THR A 27 13.72 -15.55 -18.17
C THR A 27 14.10 -14.15 -17.68
N THR A 28 13.96 -13.13 -18.53
CA THR A 28 14.28 -11.72 -18.19
C THR A 28 13.29 -11.07 -17.22
N VAL A 29 12.02 -11.48 -17.22
CA VAL A 29 10.99 -10.96 -16.31
C VAL A 29 11.10 -11.56 -14.91
N GLU A 30 11.37 -12.86 -14.81
CA GLU A 30 11.55 -13.55 -13.52
C GLU A 30 12.80 -13.07 -12.78
N GLU A 31 13.92 -12.85 -13.49
CA GLU A 31 15.14 -12.28 -12.90
C GLU A 31 14.93 -10.86 -12.38
N SER A 32 14.20 -10.03 -13.13
CA SER A 32 13.86 -8.65 -12.71
C SER A 32 12.96 -8.61 -11.48
N CYS A 33 11.99 -9.54 -11.40
CA CYS A 33 11.07 -9.69 -10.27
C CYS A 33 11.81 -10.16 -9.00
N SER A 34 12.74 -11.11 -9.17
CA SER A 34 13.60 -11.62 -8.09
C SER A 34 14.55 -10.53 -7.55
N ALA A 35 15.22 -9.80 -8.43
CA ALA A 35 16.13 -8.71 -8.05
C ALA A 35 15.40 -7.57 -7.32
N MET A 36 14.18 -7.24 -7.74
CA MET A 36 13.35 -6.24 -7.06
C MET A 36 12.98 -6.70 -5.65
N SER A 37 12.52 -7.94 -5.48
CA SER A 37 12.20 -8.50 -4.17
C SER A 37 13.39 -8.44 -3.20
N THR A 38 14.60 -8.81 -3.66
CA THR A 38 15.83 -8.71 -2.85
C THR A 38 16.20 -7.27 -2.50
N THR A 39 16.03 -6.34 -3.44
CA THR A 39 16.29 -4.92 -3.21
C THR A 39 15.34 -4.38 -2.14
N VAL A 40 14.05 -4.70 -2.24
CA VAL A 40 13.02 -4.26 -1.31
C VAL A 40 13.24 -4.81 0.09
N SER A 41 13.58 -6.10 0.23
CA SER A 41 13.86 -6.71 1.52
C SER A 41 15.12 -6.16 2.20
N THR A 42 16.05 -5.59 1.43
CA THR A 42 17.29 -4.97 1.95
C THR A 42 17.12 -3.48 2.24
N VAL A 43 16.52 -2.73 1.32
CA VAL A 43 16.41 -1.27 1.39
C VAL A 43 15.30 -0.84 2.34
N LEU A 44 14.14 -1.51 2.34
CA LEU A 44 13.01 -1.09 3.17
C LEU A 44 13.35 -1.04 4.67
N PRO A 45 14.01 -2.05 5.26
CA PRO A 45 14.42 -1.97 6.67
C PRO A 45 15.38 -0.81 6.96
N MET A 46 16.26 -0.43 6.02
CA MET A 46 17.17 0.69 6.19
C MET A 46 16.40 2.02 6.19
N VAL A 47 15.49 2.20 5.23
CA VAL A 47 14.65 3.41 5.16
C VAL A 47 13.74 3.52 6.39
N LEU A 48 13.21 2.40 6.88
CA LEU A 48 12.45 2.37 8.13
C LEU A 48 13.31 2.80 9.33
N GLY A 49 14.58 2.37 9.40
CA GLY A 49 15.50 2.84 10.44
C GLY A 49 15.74 4.35 10.38
N CYS A 50 15.77 4.93 9.18
CA CYS A 50 15.91 6.37 8.99
C CYS A 50 14.67 7.18 9.40
N LEU A 51 13.50 6.55 9.60
CA LEU A 51 12.35 7.24 10.18
C LEU A 51 12.60 7.65 11.64
N GLU A 52 13.46 6.96 12.38
CA GLU A 52 13.80 7.25 13.78
C GLU A 52 15.06 8.11 13.94
N ASP A 53 15.57 8.67 12.83
CA ASP A 53 16.78 9.48 12.84
C ASP A 53 16.60 10.80 13.63
N GLY A 54 17.65 11.25 14.32
CA GLY A 54 17.62 12.49 15.09
C GLY A 54 17.48 13.76 14.24
N VAL A 55 17.73 13.69 12.92
CA VAL A 55 17.65 14.82 12.00
C VAL A 55 16.35 14.81 11.23
N ASN A 56 15.58 15.90 11.34
CA ASN A 56 14.25 16.04 10.72
C ASN A 56 14.27 15.79 9.21
N LYS A 57 15.30 16.28 8.50
CA LYS A 57 15.45 16.07 7.05
C LYS A 57 15.64 14.61 6.68
N THR A 58 16.36 13.84 7.49
CA THR A 58 16.53 12.40 7.26
C THR A 58 15.19 11.69 7.37
N ARG A 59 14.42 11.97 8.43
CA ARG A 59 13.07 11.43 8.60
C ARG A 59 12.15 11.81 7.45
N LEU A 60 12.15 13.08 7.06
CA LEU A 60 11.36 13.62 5.95
C LEU A 60 11.64 12.90 4.64
N TYR A 61 12.91 12.82 4.22
CA TYR A 61 13.29 12.13 2.99
C TYR A 61 13.04 10.63 3.05
N SER A 62 13.03 10.04 4.25
CA SER A 62 12.68 8.63 4.43
C SER A 62 11.19 8.39 4.18
N VAL A 63 10.31 9.24 4.71
CA VAL A 63 8.87 9.18 4.41
C VAL A 63 8.61 9.36 2.91
N ASP A 64 9.25 10.34 2.28
CA ASP A 64 9.14 10.57 0.83
C ASP A 64 9.65 9.37 0.01
N CYS A 65 10.79 8.80 0.42
CA CYS A 65 11.35 7.61 -0.22
C CYS A 65 10.36 6.44 -0.15
N LEU A 66 9.76 6.17 1.03
CA LEU A 66 8.73 5.13 1.18
C LEU A 66 7.54 5.38 0.26
N TYR A 67 7.02 6.61 0.24
CA TYR A 67 5.90 6.96 -0.62
C TYR A 67 6.20 6.72 -2.11
N LEU A 68 7.40 7.12 -2.56
CA LEU A 68 7.82 6.92 -3.95
C LEU A 68 8.02 5.44 -4.29
N LEU A 69 8.62 4.67 -3.40
CA LEU A 69 8.79 3.22 -3.57
C LEU A 69 7.43 2.53 -3.72
N LEU A 70 6.47 2.85 -2.85
CA LEU A 70 5.14 2.25 -2.86
C LEU A 70 4.31 2.66 -4.08
N SER A 71 4.33 3.95 -4.45
CA SER A 71 3.48 4.48 -5.52
C SER A 71 3.97 4.19 -6.93
N ARG A 72 5.29 4.09 -7.15
CA ARG A 72 5.87 3.94 -8.50
C ARG A 72 6.30 2.53 -8.85
N HIS A 73 6.69 1.72 -7.86
CA HIS A 73 7.38 0.45 -8.12
C HIS A 73 6.53 -0.80 -7.84
N GLN A 74 5.21 -0.66 -7.73
CA GLN A 74 4.29 -1.76 -7.39
C GLN A 74 4.78 -2.55 -6.17
N LEU A 75 5.37 -1.84 -5.20
CA LEU A 75 6.06 -2.45 -4.05
C LEU A 75 5.18 -3.44 -3.29
N LYS A 76 3.86 -3.24 -3.31
CA LYS A 76 2.86 -4.14 -2.74
C LYS A 76 2.98 -5.60 -3.20
N LEU A 77 3.52 -5.86 -4.40
CA LEU A 77 3.75 -7.22 -4.91
C LEU A 77 4.91 -7.93 -4.19
N TYR A 78 5.80 -7.16 -3.57
CA TYR A 78 7.03 -7.63 -2.93
C TYR A 78 7.00 -7.51 -1.41
N LEU A 79 5.95 -6.92 -0.84
CA LEU A 79 5.77 -6.75 0.60
C LEU A 79 5.17 -8.03 1.19
N SER A 80 5.87 -8.62 2.16
CA SER A 80 5.27 -9.62 3.05
C SER A 80 4.34 -8.96 4.05
N SER A 81 3.47 -9.76 4.66
CA SER A 81 2.57 -9.30 5.71
C SER A 81 3.31 -8.65 6.89
N ASP A 82 4.39 -9.28 7.36
CA ASP A 82 5.22 -8.76 8.46
C ASP A 82 5.88 -7.42 8.10
N MET A 83 6.29 -7.25 6.85
CA MET A 83 6.88 -5.99 6.37
C MET A 83 5.83 -4.90 6.28
N PHE A 84 4.61 -5.22 5.82
CA PHE A 84 3.50 -4.28 5.81
C PHE A 84 3.11 -3.85 7.23
N ASP A 85 3.02 -4.82 8.15
CA ASP A 85 2.74 -4.57 9.57
C ASP A 85 3.74 -3.59 10.18
N LYS A 86 5.03 -3.87 10.00
CA LYS A 86 6.08 -2.98 10.47
C LYS A 86 6.01 -1.61 9.82
N LEU A 87 5.81 -1.56 8.50
CA LEU A 87 5.78 -0.32 7.73
C LEU A 87 4.69 0.63 8.22
N TYR A 88 3.43 0.19 8.27
CA TYR A 88 2.36 1.11 8.69
C TYR A 88 2.51 1.50 10.17
N GLN A 89 3.01 0.60 11.03
CA GLN A 89 3.23 0.91 12.45
C GLN A 89 4.31 1.96 12.64
N GLU A 90 5.45 1.85 11.95
CA GLU A 90 6.50 2.86 12.02
C GLU A 90 6.06 4.22 11.45
N VAL A 91 5.27 4.22 10.38
CA VAL A 91 4.72 5.46 9.81
C VAL A 91 3.69 6.10 10.75
N LEU A 92 2.84 5.31 11.44
CA LEU A 92 1.90 5.85 12.43
C LEU A 92 2.62 6.59 13.56
N LYS A 93 3.77 6.08 14.03
CA LYS A 93 4.58 6.76 15.06
C LYS A 93 5.15 8.11 14.62
N ARG A 94 5.08 8.46 13.33
CA ARG A 94 5.54 9.76 12.81
C ARG A 94 4.44 10.82 12.80
N LEU A 95 3.22 10.47 13.15
CA LEU A 95 2.18 11.46 13.42
C LEU A 95 2.46 12.27 14.70
N ASP A 96 3.25 11.70 15.62
CA ASP A 96 3.78 12.33 16.83
C ASP A 96 5.16 12.99 16.63
N ASP A 97 5.63 13.15 15.39
CA ASP A 97 6.92 13.81 15.11
C ASP A 97 6.90 15.29 15.55
N GLU A 98 8.05 15.84 15.91
CA GLU A 98 8.16 17.28 16.24
C GLU A 98 8.12 18.18 14.99
N ASN A 99 8.32 17.61 13.80
CA ASN A 99 8.31 18.35 12.55
C ASN A 99 6.99 18.17 11.79
N ASP A 100 6.27 19.28 11.57
CA ASP A 100 4.95 19.27 10.92
C ASP A 100 4.95 18.68 9.50
N GLU A 101 6.03 18.88 8.74
CA GLU A 101 6.13 18.32 7.39
C GLU A 101 6.26 16.79 7.41
N VAL A 102 7.01 16.24 8.38
CA VAL A 102 7.09 14.79 8.61
C VAL A 102 5.70 14.25 8.98
N ARG A 103 5.02 14.88 9.94
CA ARG A 103 3.66 14.47 10.37
C ARG A 103 2.69 14.43 9.20
N LEU A 104 2.67 15.48 8.38
CA LEU A 104 1.78 15.60 7.23
C LEU A 104 2.07 14.55 6.15
N LYS A 105 3.34 14.34 5.79
CA LYS A 105 3.70 13.32 4.80
C LYS A 105 3.44 11.91 5.31
N SER A 106 3.64 11.66 6.60
CA SER A 106 3.33 10.37 7.22
C SER A 106 1.84 10.09 7.21
N LEU A 107 1.00 11.09 7.47
CA LEU A 107 -0.46 10.98 7.35
C LEU A 107 -0.88 10.56 5.92
N GLU A 108 -0.38 11.25 4.91
CA GLU A 108 -0.68 10.90 3.51
C GLU A 108 -0.15 9.52 3.13
N LEU A 109 1.01 9.13 3.65
CA LEU A 109 1.57 7.80 3.45
C LEU A 109 0.70 6.71 4.08
N ILE A 110 0.14 6.93 5.28
CA ILE A 110 -0.82 6.00 5.87
C ILE A 110 -2.05 5.83 4.98
N SER A 111 -2.63 6.93 4.50
CA SER A 111 -3.79 6.81 3.60
C SER A 111 -3.46 6.05 2.33
N PHE A 112 -2.32 6.36 1.72
CA PHE A 112 -1.85 5.64 0.54
C PHE A 112 -1.67 4.14 0.81
N LEU A 113 -1.07 3.76 1.94
CA LEU A 113 -0.84 2.36 2.30
C LEU A 113 -2.14 1.57 2.36
N PHE A 114 -3.18 2.10 3.00
CA PHE A 114 -4.44 1.37 3.17
C PHE A 114 -5.37 1.44 1.96
N GLU A 115 -5.27 2.48 1.12
CA GLU A 115 -6.07 2.57 -0.12
C GLU A 115 -5.44 1.82 -1.30
N HIS A 116 -4.11 1.77 -1.36
CA HIS A 116 -3.39 1.32 -2.57
C HIS A 116 -2.20 0.39 -2.29
N GLY A 117 -1.62 0.46 -1.09
CA GLY A 117 -0.39 -0.24 -0.73
C GLY A 117 -0.55 -1.60 -0.05
N VAL A 118 -1.77 -2.02 0.27
CA VAL A 118 -2.05 -3.32 0.89
C VAL A 118 -1.62 -4.45 -0.06
N PRO A 119 -0.74 -5.37 0.37
CA PRO A 119 -0.36 -6.54 -0.42
C PRO A 119 -1.54 -7.47 -0.67
N ASP A 120 -1.59 -8.14 -1.81
CA ASP A 120 -2.70 -9.05 -2.14
C ASP A 120 -2.78 -10.26 -1.18
N CYS A 121 -1.66 -10.62 -0.54
CA CYS A 121 -1.58 -11.67 0.47
C CYS A 121 -1.98 -11.21 1.89
N TYR A 122 -2.27 -9.92 2.08
CA TYR A 122 -2.53 -9.33 3.38
C TYR A 122 -4.02 -9.10 3.62
N HIS A 123 -4.49 -9.48 4.81
CA HIS A 123 -5.86 -9.23 5.24
C HIS A 123 -5.91 -8.08 6.25
N VAL A 124 -6.46 -6.94 5.83
CA VAL A 124 -6.73 -5.81 6.71
C VAL A 124 -7.89 -6.15 7.64
N SER A 125 -7.57 -6.57 8.86
CA SER A 125 -8.56 -6.96 9.87
C SER A 125 -9.07 -5.77 10.69
N ASP A 126 -10.23 -5.94 11.33
CA ASP A 126 -10.83 -4.92 12.21
C ASP A 126 -9.87 -4.43 13.31
N PRO A 127 -9.07 -5.28 14.00
CA PRO A 127 -8.06 -4.79 14.95
C PRO A 127 -7.03 -3.82 14.36
N ILE A 128 -6.60 -4.05 13.11
CA ILE A 128 -5.64 -3.17 12.42
C ILE A 128 -6.32 -1.84 12.10
N LEU A 129 -7.52 -1.87 11.51
CA LEU A 129 -8.29 -0.65 11.25
C LEU A 129 -8.62 0.11 12.53
N SER A 130 -8.91 -0.61 13.61
CA SER A 130 -9.18 -0.02 14.92
C SER A 130 -7.98 0.76 15.45
N LEU A 131 -6.77 0.21 15.30
CA LEU A 131 -5.54 0.91 15.66
C LEU A 131 -5.38 2.19 14.85
N VAL A 132 -5.48 2.10 13.51
CA VAL A 132 -5.34 3.24 12.60
C VAL A 132 -6.37 4.33 12.92
N PHE A 133 -7.66 3.97 13.00
CA PHE A 133 -8.72 4.92 13.29
C PHE A 133 -8.54 5.60 14.64
N ARG A 134 -8.19 4.84 15.69
CA ARG A 134 -8.00 5.44 17.02
C ARG A 134 -6.80 6.37 17.06
N THR A 135 -5.70 6.03 16.40
CA THR A 135 -4.53 6.92 16.28
C THR A 135 -4.92 8.19 15.53
N LEU A 136 -5.55 8.09 14.37
CA LEU A 136 -5.98 9.27 13.61
C LEU A 136 -6.99 10.12 14.36
N LEU A 137 -7.93 9.53 15.10
CA LEU A 137 -8.88 10.28 15.92
C LEU A 137 -8.20 11.07 17.04
N ILE A 138 -7.08 10.58 17.60
CA ILE A 138 -6.28 11.40 18.55
C ILE A 138 -5.75 12.65 17.85
N HIS A 139 -5.25 12.52 16.62
CA HIS A 139 -4.74 13.65 15.82
C HIS A 139 -5.83 14.51 15.17
N LEU A 140 -7.08 14.06 15.13
CA LEU A 140 -8.21 14.94 14.77
C LEU A 140 -8.33 16.08 15.78
N ASP A 141 -7.86 15.84 17.00
CA ASP A 141 -7.85 16.77 18.10
C ASP A 141 -6.51 17.51 18.22
N ASP A 142 -5.71 17.63 17.17
CA ASP A 142 -4.39 18.27 17.21
C ASP A 142 -4.41 19.77 17.58
N GLN A 143 -3.25 20.34 17.93
CA GLN A 143 -3.14 21.79 18.16
C GLN A 143 -3.05 22.60 16.86
N ASP A 144 -2.51 22.01 15.80
CA ASP A 144 -2.47 22.64 14.48
C ASP A 144 -3.77 22.36 13.71
N THR A 145 -4.57 23.40 13.50
CA THR A 145 -5.85 23.31 12.79
C THR A 145 -5.71 22.90 11.33
N VAL A 146 -4.58 23.23 10.70
CA VAL A 146 -4.30 22.78 9.32
C VAL A 146 -4.10 21.28 9.32
N PHE A 147 -3.30 20.75 10.25
CA PHE A 147 -3.11 19.30 10.39
C PHE A 147 -4.43 18.58 10.73
N GLN A 148 -5.26 19.13 11.63
CA GLN A 148 -6.58 18.58 11.94
C GLN A 148 -7.46 18.39 10.70
N GLN A 149 -7.48 19.38 9.80
CA GLN A 149 -8.26 19.27 8.56
C GLN A 149 -7.73 18.15 7.66
N HIS A 150 -6.42 17.99 7.54
CA HIS A 150 -5.84 16.87 6.78
C HIS A 150 -6.22 15.54 7.43
N VAL A 151 -6.17 15.43 8.76
CA VAL A 151 -6.57 14.22 9.49
C VAL A 151 -8.05 13.91 9.26
N LEU A 152 -8.93 14.91 9.27
CA LEU A 152 -10.35 14.76 8.96
C LEU A 152 -10.56 14.17 7.56
N GLU A 153 -9.90 14.73 6.53
CA GLU A 153 -10.02 14.22 5.17
C GLU A 153 -9.47 12.79 5.03
N ASN A 154 -8.37 12.48 5.72
CA ASN A 154 -7.79 11.13 5.77
C ASN A 154 -8.75 10.14 6.48
N LEU A 155 -9.40 10.54 7.57
CA LEU A 155 -10.42 9.73 8.26
C LEU A 155 -11.66 9.49 7.39
N LYS A 156 -12.12 10.48 6.61
CA LYS A 156 -13.22 10.30 5.63
C LYS A 156 -12.85 9.33 4.52
N ARG A 157 -11.60 9.36 4.06
CA ARG A 157 -11.06 8.44 3.06
C ARG A 157 -10.97 7.01 3.60
N LEU A 158 -10.25 6.82 4.69
CA LEU A 158 -9.99 5.50 5.28
C LEU A 158 -11.22 4.89 5.95
N GLY A 159 -12.13 5.71 6.48
CA GLY A 159 -13.39 5.24 7.07
C GLY A 159 -14.27 4.46 6.10
N LYS A 160 -14.08 4.62 4.78
CA LYS A 160 -14.77 3.80 3.76
C LYS A 160 -14.42 2.31 3.83
N LEU A 161 -13.27 1.96 4.41
CA LEU A 161 -12.85 0.57 4.59
C LEU A 161 -13.74 -0.16 5.60
N ASN A 162 -14.17 0.53 6.67
CA ASN A 162 -15.12 0.02 7.64
C ASN A 162 -15.74 1.19 8.44
N SER A 163 -16.81 1.78 7.90
CA SER A 163 -17.44 2.97 8.48
C SER A 163 -18.15 2.66 9.80
N GLU A 164 -18.77 1.49 9.91
CA GLU A 164 -19.41 1.02 11.15
C GLU A 164 -18.39 0.93 12.29
N LEU A 165 -17.19 0.43 12.01
CA LEU A 165 -16.10 0.36 12.99
C LEU A 165 -15.62 1.76 13.39
N LEU A 166 -15.38 2.66 12.43
CA LEU A 166 -14.96 4.04 12.74
C LEU A 166 -16.01 4.76 13.61
N LEU A 167 -17.30 4.63 13.28
CA LEU A 167 -18.39 5.25 14.02
C LEU A 167 -18.46 4.79 15.49
N LYS A 168 -18.03 3.56 15.82
CA LYS A 168 -17.96 3.09 17.23
C LYS A 168 -16.96 3.88 18.07
N TYR A 169 -15.95 4.50 17.45
CA TYR A 169 -14.90 5.25 18.13
C TYR A 169 -15.17 6.75 18.19
N ILE A 170 -16.04 7.28 17.35
CA ILE A 170 -16.38 8.70 17.37
C ILE A 170 -17.33 8.97 18.54
N ARG A 171 -16.80 9.62 19.57
CA ARG A 171 -17.58 10.19 20.68
C ARG A 171 -17.34 11.70 20.71
N VAL A 172 -18.22 12.45 20.05
CA VAL A 172 -18.08 13.91 19.86
C VAL A 172 -17.70 14.65 21.15
N GLU A 173 -18.27 14.26 22.28
CA GLU A 173 -18.02 14.90 23.57
C GLU A 173 -16.60 14.74 24.10
N ASN A 174 -15.82 13.79 23.56
CA ASN A 174 -14.43 13.58 23.94
C ASN A 174 -13.46 14.48 23.17
N PHE A 175 -13.91 15.16 22.11
CA PHE A 175 -13.06 15.99 21.27
C PHE A 175 -13.03 17.44 21.76
N ARG A 176 -11.87 18.07 21.66
CA ARG A 176 -11.69 19.51 21.88
C ARG A 176 -12.47 20.29 20.83
N ASP A 177 -12.30 19.91 19.57
CA ASP A 177 -13.08 20.44 18.46
C ASP A 177 -14.27 19.52 18.17
N LYS A 178 -15.44 19.93 18.66
CA LYS A 178 -16.68 19.17 18.47
C LYS A 178 -17.23 19.33 17.05
N ASP A 179 -16.87 20.38 16.32
CA ASP A 179 -17.39 20.63 14.99
C ASP A 179 -16.78 19.63 13.99
N LEU A 180 -15.46 19.43 14.03
CA LEU A 180 -14.78 18.43 13.18
C LEU A 180 -15.25 16.99 13.50
N ALA A 181 -15.40 16.64 14.77
CA ALA A 181 -15.90 15.33 15.16
C ALA A 181 -17.35 15.09 14.70
N ARG A 182 -18.22 16.12 14.79
CA ARG A 182 -19.59 16.04 14.27
C ARG A 182 -19.60 15.94 12.76
N GLU A 183 -18.74 16.69 12.06
CA GLU A 183 -18.62 16.62 10.61
C GLU A 183 -18.23 15.20 10.15
N LEU A 184 -17.23 14.60 10.78
CA LEU A 184 -16.81 13.23 10.49
C LEU A 184 -17.95 12.23 10.75
N TYR A 185 -18.64 12.34 11.88
CA TYR A 185 -19.77 11.48 12.20
C TYR A 185 -20.88 11.59 11.14
N GLN A 186 -21.26 12.82 10.79
CA GLN A 186 -22.29 13.09 9.79
C GLN A 186 -21.90 12.64 8.38
N HIS A 187 -20.60 12.54 8.08
CA HIS A 187 -20.14 12.03 6.79
C HIS A 187 -20.59 10.59 6.53
N PHE A 188 -20.65 9.74 7.57
CA PHE A 188 -20.95 8.31 7.44
C PHE A 188 -22.37 7.92 7.89
N CYS A 189 -23.14 8.83 8.48
CA CYS A 189 -24.53 8.59 8.87
C CYS A 189 -25.58 9.00 7.81
N LYS A 190 -25.14 9.42 6.61
CA LYS A 190 -26.00 9.71 5.46
C LYS A 190 -26.16 8.48 4.59
#